data_AF-A0A1Y2IL79-F1
#
_entry.id   AF-A0A1Y2IL79-F1
#
_cell.length_a   1.000
_cell.length_b   1.000
_cell.length_c   1.000
_cell.angle_alpha   90.00
_cell.angle_beta   90.00
_cell.angle_gamma   90.00
#
_symmetry.space_group_name_H-M   'P 1'
#
loop_
_entity.id
_entity.type
_entity.pdbx_description
1 polymer ?
#
loop_
_entity_poly.entity_id
_entity_poly.type
_entity_poly.pdbx_seq_one_letter_code
_entity_poly.pdbx_strand_id
1 'polypeptide(L)'
;MKIKSTTSQKPGTKQPYSGGARKRAGVPMSAVPSGSGRSTPPELPAYLASTDPGSDPGNGAVLNRDVYTPYVRKIFPGFEPQSDWELATLATTKFRGTNEEIRAWLDRKRVLDMSAFGPGDIIERMATKTLNMWVENSGATPAPGAKSVFTQPIPDSSYSIRLFPGSISAAEYCMDFVVTETGQPVNSPFEFELWAIPHPDATHLTPFTGQLMSIERAHGIKQEDILPGEEKFILRDGLTCLLRRPGKKPVRFTVPTRRRTESTEAVDVLSFPTSIDP
;
A
#
# COMPACT_ATOMS: atom_id res chain seq x y z
N MET A 1 73.65 28.03 0.93
CA MET A 1 74.29 26.73 0.65
C MET A 1 73.21 25.68 0.41
N LYS A 2 73.45 24.81 -0.58
CA LYS A 2 72.50 23.85 -1.18
C LYS A 2 72.44 22.50 -0.42
N ILE A 3 71.21 22.00 -0.27
CA ILE A 3 70.65 20.64 -0.56
C ILE A 3 71.18 19.39 0.20
N LYS A 4 70.22 18.64 0.76
CA LYS A 4 69.94 17.17 0.59
C LYS A 4 68.69 16.82 1.42
N SER A 5 67.49 16.64 0.86
CA SER A 5 66.90 15.45 0.21
C SER A 5 66.88 14.16 1.04
N THR A 6 65.70 13.80 1.56
CA THR A 6 65.32 12.38 1.68
C THR A 6 63.80 12.21 1.57
N THR A 7 63.42 11.44 0.56
CA THR A 7 62.08 11.02 0.17
C THR A 7 61.54 9.96 1.14
N SER A 8 60.31 10.13 1.64
CA SER A 8 59.59 9.11 2.38
C SER A 8 58.62 8.35 1.46
N GLN A 9 58.68 7.02 1.55
CA GLN A 9 57.94 6.04 0.74
C GLN A 9 56.46 5.93 1.18
N LYS A 10 55.55 5.84 0.20
CA LYS A 10 54.17 5.33 0.36
C LYS A 10 54.14 3.82 0.08
N PRO A 11 53.39 3.01 0.85
CA PRO A 11 53.03 1.66 0.41
C PRO A 11 51.67 1.64 -0.33
N GLY A 12 51.77 1.35 -1.62
CA GLY A 12 51.05 0.29 -2.34
C GLY A 12 49.53 0.10 -2.17
N THR A 13 48.79 0.61 -3.15
CA THR A 13 47.47 0.13 -3.60
C THR A 13 47.52 -1.33 -4.07
N LYS A 14 46.66 -2.20 -3.51
CA LYS A 14 46.33 -3.52 -4.06
C LYS A 14 44.98 -3.45 -4.79
N GLN A 15 45.00 -3.53 -6.11
CA GLN A 15 43.87 -3.98 -6.92
C GLN A 15 43.92 -5.51 -7.02
N PRO A 16 42.82 -6.24 -6.77
CA PRO A 16 42.70 -7.62 -7.21
C PRO A 16 41.66 -7.73 -8.35
N TYR A 17 42.00 -8.57 -9.33
CA TYR A 17 41.19 -9.03 -10.47
C TYR A 17 41.36 -8.29 -11.80
N SER A 18 42.53 -8.50 -12.39
CA SER A 18 42.74 -8.62 -13.82
C SER A 18 42.50 -10.07 -14.30
N GLY A 19 41.74 -10.23 -15.39
CA GLY A 19 42.01 -11.22 -16.43
C GLY A 19 41.35 -12.60 -16.31
N GLY A 20 40.32 -12.84 -17.14
CA GLY A 20 39.78 -14.19 -17.37
C GLY A 20 38.77 -14.23 -18.52
N ALA A 21 39.24 -14.12 -19.76
CA ALA A 21 38.43 -14.36 -20.95
C ALA A 21 38.05 -15.85 -21.04
N ARG A 22 36.75 -16.18 -20.89
CA ARG A 22 36.22 -17.51 -21.18
C ARG A 22 35.43 -17.51 -22.49
N LYS A 23 35.91 -18.30 -23.45
CA LYS A 23 35.22 -18.68 -24.68
C LYS A 23 33.96 -19.48 -24.33
N ARG A 24 32.78 -19.05 -24.79
CA ARG A 24 31.53 -19.84 -24.73
C ARG A 24 31.52 -20.84 -25.89
N ALA A 25 31.60 -22.13 -25.58
CA ALA A 25 31.27 -23.20 -26.49
C ALA A 25 29.74 -23.34 -26.57
N GLY A 26 29.22 -23.55 -27.79
CA GLY A 26 27.80 -23.72 -28.05
C GLY A 26 27.25 -25.02 -27.46
N VAL A 27 26.04 -24.94 -26.91
CA VAL A 27 25.24 -26.09 -26.48
C VAL A 27 24.20 -26.35 -27.57
N PRO A 28 24.03 -27.60 -28.04
CA PRO A 28 23.08 -27.94 -29.10
C PRO A 28 21.62 -27.85 -28.62
N MET A 29 20.75 -27.39 -29.52
CA MET A 29 19.30 -27.41 -29.37
C MET A 29 18.79 -28.85 -29.26
N SER A 30 18.22 -29.20 -28.10
CA SER A 30 17.32 -30.34 -27.98
C SER A 30 15.88 -29.87 -28.22
N ALA A 31 15.19 -30.60 -29.10
CA ALA A 31 13.80 -30.37 -29.48
C ALA A 31 12.83 -30.44 -28.29
N VAL A 32 11.90 -29.50 -28.24
CA VAL A 32 10.78 -29.47 -27.29
C VAL A 32 9.60 -30.23 -27.91
N PRO A 33 8.98 -31.19 -27.21
CA PRO A 33 7.77 -31.85 -27.69
C PRO A 33 6.55 -30.93 -27.52
N SER A 34 5.75 -30.81 -28.58
CA SER A 34 4.44 -30.16 -28.59
C SER A 34 3.47 -30.88 -27.67
N GLY A 35 3.29 -30.36 -26.45
CA GLY A 35 2.21 -30.74 -25.54
C GLY A 35 1.16 -29.63 -25.48
N SER A 36 -0.02 -29.87 -26.04
CA SER A 36 -1.18 -28.98 -25.91
C SER A 36 -1.74 -29.08 -24.48
N GLY A 37 -1.20 -28.29 -23.56
CA GLY A 37 -1.78 -28.06 -22.24
C GLY A 37 -2.55 -26.74 -22.25
N ARG A 38 -3.88 -26.79 -22.07
CA ARG A 38 -4.69 -25.61 -21.73
C ARG A 38 -4.18 -25.06 -20.41
N SER A 39 -3.38 -24.01 -20.46
CA SER A 39 -2.99 -23.24 -19.28
C SER A 39 -4.19 -22.41 -18.83
N THR A 40 -4.71 -22.71 -17.65
CA THR A 40 -5.65 -21.83 -16.93
C THR A 40 -4.98 -20.47 -16.69
N PRO A 41 -5.72 -19.36 -16.82
CA PRO A 41 -5.17 -18.05 -16.54
C PRO A 41 -4.76 -17.95 -15.07
N PRO A 42 -3.71 -17.15 -14.76
CA PRO A 42 -3.26 -16.97 -13.39
C PRO A 42 -4.40 -16.38 -12.54
N GLU A 43 -4.74 -17.06 -11.45
CA GLU A 43 -5.63 -16.52 -10.42
C GLU A 43 -5.02 -15.23 -9.86
N LEU A 44 -5.86 -14.19 -9.79
CA LEU A 44 -5.50 -12.97 -9.10
C LEU A 44 -5.27 -13.26 -7.61
N PRO A 45 -4.40 -12.51 -6.93
CA PRO A 45 -4.05 -12.77 -5.53
C PRO A 45 -5.26 -12.73 -4.59
N ALA A 46 -5.28 -13.66 -3.63
CA ALA A 46 -6.37 -13.93 -2.68
C ALA A 46 -6.73 -12.78 -1.70
N TYR A 47 -6.09 -11.61 -1.78
CA TYR A 47 -6.44 -10.44 -0.95
C TYR A 47 -7.63 -9.64 -1.49
N LEU A 48 -8.23 -10.04 -2.61
CA LEU A 48 -9.51 -9.53 -3.10
C LEU A 48 -10.62 -10.56 -2.83
N ALA A 49 -10.86 -10.90 -1.55
CA ALA A 49 -11.96 -11.77 -1.18
C ALA A 49 -13.29 -11.13 -1.65
N SER A 50 -13.82 -11.68 -2.73
CA SER A 50 -14.95 -11.17 -3.51
C SER A 50 -16.27 -11.67 -2.93
N THR A 51 -17.22 -10.77 -2.72
CA THR A 51 -18.63 -11.13 -2.58
C THR A 51 -19.34 -11.04 -3.92
N ASP A 52 -20.44 -11.79 -4.04
CA ASP A 52 -21.29 -11.84 -5.23
C ASP A 52 -21.83 -10.42 -5.56
N PRO A 53 -21.76 -9.93 -6.81
CA PRO A 53 -22.21 -8.58 -7.19
C PRO A 53 -23.68 -8.24 -6.88
N GLY A 54 -24.49 -9.20 -6.44
CA GLY A 54 -25.94 -9.03 -6.25
C GLY A 54 -26.38 -8.42 -4.91
N SER A 55 -25.54 -8.43 -3.86
CA SER A 55 -25.95 -7.93 -2.54
C SER A 55 -24.84 -7.14 -1.87
N ASP A 56 -25.17 -5.92 -1.41
CA ASP A 56 -24.33 -5.15 -0.49
C ASP A 56 -23.93 -6.06 0.68
N PRO A 57 -22.64 -6.38 0.84
CA PRO A 57 -22.18 -7.26 1.91
C PRO A 57 -22.28 -6.60 3.29
N GLY A 58 -22.69 -5.32 3.35
CA GLY A 58 -22.68 -4.51 4.56
C GLY A 58 -21.26 -4.15 4.98
N ASN A 59 -21.11 -3.68 6.22
CA ASN A 59 -19.80 -3.50 6.85
C ASN A 59 -18.86 -2.47 6.18
N GLY A 60 -19.41 -1.48 5.48
CA GLY A 60 -18.61 -0.40 4.89
C GLY A 60 -17.88 -0.76 3.61
N ALA A 61 -18.23 -1.89 2.98
CA ALA A 61 -17.86 -2.15 1.60
C ALA A 61 -18.51 -1.11 0.68
N VAL A 62 -17.83 -0.79 -0.41
CA VAL A 62 -18.29 0.14 -1.45
C VAL A 62 -18.05 -0.48 -2.82
N LEU A 63 -18.78 -0.04 -3.84
CA LEU A 63 -18.48 -0.48 -5.21
C LEU A 63 -17.15 0.12 -5.67
N ASN A 64 -16.35 -0.66 -6.40
CA ASN A 64 -15.14 -0.14 -7.05
C ASN A 64 -15.40 1.10 -7.88
N ARG A 65 -16.56 1.18 -8.56
CA ARG A 65 -16.99 2.35 -9.33
C ARG A 65 -17.04 3.62 -8.48
N ASP A 66 -17.54 3.52 -7.25
CA ASP A 66 -17.68 4.66 -6.33
C ASP A 66 -16.33 5.11 -5.77
N VAL A 67 -15.33 4.23 -5.77
CA VAL A 67 -13.94 4.56 -5.45
C VAL A 67 -13.23 5.19 -6.65
N TYR A 68 -13.36 4.58 -7.83
CA TYR A 68 -12.58 4.94 -9.01
C TYR A 68 -13.04 6.25 -9.64
N THR A 69 -14.35 6.52 -9.64
CA THR A 69 -14.91 7.75 -10.23
C THR A 69 -14.35 9.04 -9.62
N PRO A 70 -14.42 9.26 -8.29
CA PRO A 70 -13.86 10.46 -7.69
C PRO A 70 -12.33 10.50 -7.81
N TYR A 71 -11.66 9.35 -7.75
CA TYR A 71 -10.21 9.26 -7.96
C TYR A 71 -9.80 9.73 -9.36
N VAL A 72 -10.42 9.20 -10.41
CA VAL A 72 -10.12 9.58 -11.80
C VAL A 72 -10.43 11.06 -12.04
N ARG A 73 -11.54 11.59 -11.51
CA ARG A 73 -11.84 13.04 -11.61
C ARG A 73 -10.79 13.92 -10.94
N LYS A 74 -10.24 13.47 -9.81
CA LYS A 74 -9.18 14.17 -9.09
C LYS A 74 -7.85 14.15 -9.84
N ILE A 75 -7.47 13.01 -10.40
CA ILE A 75 -6.18 12.81 -11.06
C ILE A 75 -6.18 13.34 -12.51
N PHE A 76 -7.31 13.26 -13.20
CA PHE A 76 -7.49 13.68 -14.59
C PHE A 76 -8.59 14.75 -14.70
N PRO A 77 -8.37 15.96 -14.15
CA PRO A 77 -9.39 17.00 -14.11
C PRO A 77 -9.83 17.40 -15.52
N GLY A 78 -11.15 17.38 -15.75
CA GLY A 78 -11.75 17.72 -17.04
C GLY A 78 -11.71 16.60 -18.09
N PHE A 79 -11.17 15.42 -17.77
CA PHE A 79 -11.31 14.23 -18.61
C PHE A 79 -12.56 13.44 -18.21
N GLU A 80 -13.39 13.09 -19.19
CA GLU A 80 -14.57 12.24 -18.97
C GLU A 80 -14.37 10.86 -19.63
N PRO A 81 -14.26 9.78 -18.83
CA PRO A 81 -14.21 8.42 -19.35
C PRO A 81 -15.48 8.08 -20.11
N GLN A 82 -15.33 7.49 -21.29
CA GLN A 82 -16.44 7.13 -22.19
C GLN A 82 -16.92 5.69 -22.01
N SER A 83 -16.18 4.87 -21.26
CA SER A 83 -16.54 3.49 -21.01
C SER A 83 -16.03 3.00 -19.64
N ASP A 84 -16.54 1.86 -19.19
CA ASP A 84 -16.14 1.23 -17.94
C ASP A 84 -14.68 0.78 -18.01
N TRP A 85 -14.23 0.33 -19.19
CA TRP A 85 -12.83 0.03 -19.42
C TRP A 85 -11.93 1.26 -19.28
N GLU A 86 -12.31 2.43 -19.81
CA GLU A 86 -11.53 3.66 -19.65
C GLU A 86 -11.44 4.06 -18.17
N LEU A 87 -12.55 4.02 -17.44
CA LEU A 87 -12.58 4.34 -16.01
C LEU A 87 -11.66 3.42 -15.20
N ALA A 88 -11.78 2.09 -15.39
CA ALA A 88 -10.95 1.12 -14.70
C ALA A 88 -9.46 1.25 -15.07
N THR A 89 -9.16 1.53 -16.34
CA THR A 89 -7.80 1.72 -16.83
C THR A 89 -7.17 2.98 -16.24
N LEU A 90 -7.87 4.12 -16.24
CA LEU A 90 -7.35 5.35 -15.66
C LEU A 90 -7.18 5.26 -14.15
N ALA A 91 -8.06 4.53 -13.46
CA ALA A 91 -7.94 4.33 -12.00
C ALA A 91 -6.72 3.50 -11.58
N THR A 92 -6.21 2.64 -12.47
CA THR A 92 -5.13 1.69 -12.16
C THR A 92 -3.80 2.03 -12.80
N THR A 93 -3.74 3.11 -13.60
CA THR A 93 -2.54 3.51 -14.35
C THR A 93 -2.02 4.88 -13.94
N LYS A 94 -0.70 5.05 -14.05
CA LYS A 94 0.00 6.31 -13.73
C LYS A 94 0.42 7.00 -15.03
N PHE A 95 -0.54 7.47 -15.81
CA PHE A 95 -0.27 8.30 -16.99
C PHE A 95 -0.50 9.78 -16.67
N ARG A 96 0.29 10.69 -17.25
CA ARG A 96 0.12 12.13 -17.13
C ARG A 96 0.22 12.75 -18.52
N GLY A 97 -0.67 13.69 -18.82
CA GLY A 97 -0.72 14.39 -20.10
C GLY A 97 -1.96 15.28 -20.19
N THR A 98 -2.06 15.99 -21.31
CA THR A 98 -3.28 16.69 -21.75
C THR A 98 -4.41 15.69 -22.04
N ASN A 99 -5.65 16.18 -22.12
CA ASN A 99 -6.81 15.32 -22.42
C ASN A 99 -6.66 14.60 -23.78
N GLU A 100 -6.08 15.28 -24.77
CA GLU A 100 -5.78 14.74 -26.09
C GLU A 100 -4.72 13.62 -26.02
N GLU A 101 -3.66 13.83 -25.23
CA GLU A 101 -2.63 12.82 -25.01
C GLU A 101 -3.16 11.60 -24.26
N ILE A 102 -4.02 11.80 -23.26
CA ILE A 102 -4.69 10.73 -22.52
C ILE A 102 -5.57 9.91 -23.46
N ARG A 103 -6.38 10.56 -24.32
CA ARG A 103 -7.24 9.87 -25.28
C ARG A 103 -6.40 9.05 -26.27
N ALA A 104 -5.37 9.65 -26.87
CA ALA A 104 -4.48 8.94 -27.79
C ALA A 104 -3.74 7.77 -27.12
N TRP A 105 -3.40 7.89 -25.83
CA TRP A 105 -2.82 6.80 -25.05
C TRP A 105 -3.84 5.67 -24.79
N LEU A 106 -5.08 6.00 -24.41
CA LEU A 106 -6.16 5.03 -24.23
C LEU A 106 -6.42 4.25 -25.53
N ASP A 107 -6.46 4.92 -26.69
CA ASP A 107 -6.65 4.23 -27.97
C ASP A 107 -5.57 3.16 -28.22
N ARG A 108 -4.31 3.50 -27.98
CA ARG A 108 -3.19 2.54 -28.09
C ARG A 108 -3.29 1.43 -27.05
N LYS A 109 -3.62 1.78 -25.81
CA LYS A 109 -3.76 0.81 -24.71
C LYS A 109 -4.89 -0.18 -24.98
N ARG A 110 -5.99 0.27 -25.58
CA ARG A 110 -7.12 -0.57 -25.96
C ARG A 110 -6.73 -1.64 -26.98
N VAL A 111 -5.96 -1.26 -28.00
CA VAL A 111 -5.43 -2.23 -28.99
C VAL A 111 -4.53 -3.27 -28.32
N LEU A 112 -3.65 -2.83 -27.41
CA LEU A 112 -2.78 -3.74 -26.66
C LEU A 112 -3.58 -4.71 -25.77
N ASP A 113 -4.58 -4.20 -25.05
CA ASP A 113 -5.42 -5.03 -24.19
C ASP A 113 -6.27 -6.00 -25.02
N MET A 114 -6.77 -5.57 -26.18
CA MET A 114 -7.49 -6.45 -27.11
C MET A 114 -6.64 -7.61 -27.60
N SER A 115 -5.35 -7.36 -27.83
CA SER A 115 -4.40 -8.43 -28.19
C SER A 115 -4.11 -9.39 -27.04
N ALA A 116 -4.19 -8.92 -25.79
CA ALA A 116 -3.80 -9.71 -24.61
C ALA A 116 -4.98 -10.48 -23.99
N PHE A 117 -6.15 -9.86 -23.93
CA PHE A 117 -7.32 -10.34 -23.19
C PHE A 117 -8.51 -10.72 -24.08
N GLY A 118 -8.41 -10.45 -25.39
CA GLY A 118 -9.42 -10.81 -26.38
C GLY A 118 -10.25 -9.62 -26.87
N PRO A 119 -11.32 -9.86 -27.64
CA PRO A 119 -12.13 -8.82 -28.26
C PRO A 119 -12.64 -7.74 -27.28
N GLY A 120 -12.93 -6.54 -27.82
CA GLY A 120 -13.25 -5.37 -27.01
C GLY A 120 -14.48 -5.53 -26.09
N ASP A 121 -15.47 -6.35 -26.48
CA ASP A 121 -16.64 -6.67 -25.66
C ASP A 121 -16.32 -7.56 -24.45
N ILE A 122 -15.28 -8.40 -24.54
CA ILE A 122 -14.77 -9.18 -23.40
C ILE A 122 -14.15 -8.23 -22.39
N ILE A 123 -13.28 -7.33 -22.85
CA ILE A 123 -12.60 -6.35 -22.01
C ILE A 123 -13.60 -5.42 -21.31
N GLU A 124 -14.59 -4.94 -22.04
CA GLU A 124 -15.64 -4.07 -21.49
C GLU A 124 -16.44 -4.80 -20.40
N ARG A 125 -16.81 -6.08 -20.63
CA ARG A 125 -17.50 -6.90 -19.62
C ARG A 125 -16.63 -7.15 -18.39
N MET A 126 -15.34 -7.40 -18.57
CA MET A 126 -14.41 -7.56 -17.45
C MET A 126 -14.33 -6.28 -16.62
N ALA A 127 -14.16 -5.12 -17.26
CA ALA A 127 -14.13 -3.84 -16.58
C ALA A 127 -15.44 -3.53 -15.84
N THR A 128 -16.58 -3.76 -16.50
CA THR A 128 -17.92 -3.61 -15.90
C THR A 128 -18.06 -4.47 -14.65
N LYS A 129 -17.67 -5.75 -14.76
CA LYS A 129 -17.69 -6.69 -13.63
C LYS A 129 -16.82 -6.17 -12.49
N THR A 130 -15.57 -5.76 -12.76
CA THR A 130 -14.65 -5.24 -11.76
C THR A 130 -15.20 -3.98 -11.06
N LEU A 131 -15.75 -3.03 -11.81
CA LEU A 131 -16.32 -1.80 -11.26
C LEU A 131 -17.55 -2.05 -10.38
N ASN A 132 -18.29 -3.13 -10.66
CA ASN A 132 -19.46 -3.54 -9.89
C ASN A 132 -19.11 -4.53 -8.76
N MET A 133 -17.84 -4.81 -8.50
CA MET A 133 -17.41 -5.57 -7.33
C MET A 133 -17.44 -4.68 -6.09
N TRP A 134 -17.92 -5.26 -4.99
CA TRP A 134 -17.80 -4.69 -3.65
C TRP A 134 -16.36 -4.85 -3.14
N VAL A 135 -15.81 -3.78 -2.61
CA VAL A 135 -14.47 -3.74 -2.02
C VAL A 135 -14.50 -3.01 -0.69
N GLU A 136 -13.68 -3.47 0.24
CA GLU A 136 -13.36 -2.70 1.43
C GLU A 136 -12.15 -1.81 1.12
N ASN A 137 -12.38 -0.50 1.04
CA ASN A 137 -11.34 0.43 0.62
C ASN A 137 -10.56 1.00 1.81
N SER A 138 -9.38 0.45 2.07
CA SER A 138 -8.40 1.03 2.99
C SER A 138 -7.70 2.24 2.36
N GLY A 139 -7.65 3.34 3.09
CA GLY A 139 -6.99 4.59 2.68
C GLY A 139 -7.95 5.67 2.19
N ALA A 140 -9.25 5.40 2.07
CA ALA A 140 -10.22 6.44 1.75
C ALA A 140 -10.35 7.45 2.90
N THR A 141 -10.15 8.73 2.62
CA THR A 141 -10.37 9.80 3.61
C THR A 141 -11.82 9.72 4.11
N PRO A 142 -12.05 9.75 5.44
CA PRO A 142 -13.39 9.60 5.98
C PRO A 142 -14.27 10.79 5.58
N ALA A 143 -15.54 10.52 5.26
CA ALA A 143 -16.52 11.58 5.02
C ALA A 143 -16.76 12.40 6.31
N PRO A 144 -17.13 13.69 6.21
CA PRO A 144 -17.52 14.48 7.37
C PRO A 144 -18.64 13.78 8.17
N GLY A 145 -18.44 13.63 9.48
CA GLY A 145 -19.40 12.95 10.37
C GLY A 145 -19.37 11.41 10.31
N ALA A 146 -18.39 10.80 9.63
CA ALA A 146 -18.20 9.36 9.64
C ALA A 146 -18.05 8.83 11.08
N LYS A 147 -18.69 7.69 11.35
CA LYS A 147 -18.62 7.00 12.65
C LYS A 147 -17.24 6.36 12.83
N SER A 148 -16.85 6.10 14.08
CA SER A 148 -15.61 5.40 14.43
C SER A 148 -14.33 6.08 13.92
N VAL A 149 -14.39 7.41 13.78
CA VAL A 149 -13.22 8.26 13.59
C VAL A 149 -12.76 8.77 14.95
N PHE A 150 -11.50 8.50 15.30
CA PHE A 150 -10.90 8.88 16.57
C PHE A 150 -9.77 9.86 16.32
N THR A 151 -9.79 11.02 16.97
CA THR A 151 -8.72 12.01 16.86
C THR A 151 -8.13 12.28 18.22
N GLN A 152 -6.81 12.22 18.33
CA GLN A 152 -6.08 12.49 19.58
C GLN A 152 -4.92 13.46 19.33
N PRO A 153 -4.81 14.56 20.11
CA PRO A 153 -3.74 15.53 19.95
C PRO A 153 -2.39 14.92 20.30
N ILE A 154 -1.36 15.29 19.53
CA ILE A 154 0.01 14.93 19.86
C ILE A 154 0.52 15.93 20.91
N PRO A 155 1.03 15.50 22.08
CA PRO A 155 1.51 16.43 23.11
C PRO A 155 2.59 17.38 22.58
N ASP A 156 2.54 18.67 22.95
CA ASP A 156 3.52 19.69 22.51
C ASP A 156 3.62 19.84 20.97
N SER A 157 2.49 19.71 20.26
CA SER A 157 2.39 19.76 18.80
C SER A 157 1.11 20.47 18.35
N SER A 158 1.11 21.07 17.17
CA SER A 158 -0.08 21.62 16.50
C SER A 158 -0.86 20.57 15.68
N TYR A 159 -0.46 19.31 15.79
CA TYR A 159 -1.00 18.20 15.01
C TYR A 159 -1.62 17.12 15.89
N SER A 160 -2.62 16.44 15.35
CA SER A 160 -3.29 15.29 15.96
C SER A 160 -3.09 14.05 15.10
N ILE A 161 -3.15 12.88 15.72
CA ILE A 161 -3.33 11.61 15.03
C ILE A 161 -4.82 11.39 14.84
N ARG A 162 -5.25 11.05 13.63
CA ARG A 162 -6.62 10.64 13.34
C ARG A 162 -6.62 9.20 12.84
N LEU A 163 -7.35 8.35 13.55
CA LEU A 163 -7.66 6.97 13.16
C LEU A 163 -9.07 6.93 12.59
N PHE A 164 -9.25 6.18 11.50
CA PHE A 164 -10.55 5.95 10.89
C PHE A 164 -10.63 4.53 10.32
N PRO A 165 -11.84 4.00 10.08
CA PRO A 165 -12.00 2.64 9.59
C PRO A 165 -11.30 2.43 8.24
N GLY A 166 -10.54 1.35 8.12
CA GLY A 166 -10.13 0.75 6.84
C GLY A 166 -10.91 -0.54 6.60
N SER A 167 -10.26 -1.54 6.01
CA SER A 167 -10.85 -2.86 5.78
C SER A 167 -11.29 -3.53 7.09
N ILE A 168 -12.56 -3.97 7.11
CA ILE A 168 -13.11 -4.71 8.24
C ILE A 168 -12.59 -6.13 8.26
N SER A 169 -12.63 -6.81 7.12
CA SER A 169 -12.14 -8.18 6.95
C SER A 169 -10.65 -8.34 7.26
N ALA A 170 -9.82 -7.34 6.95
CA ALA A 170 -8.39 -7.35 7.24
C ALA A 170 -8.02 -6.79 8.64
N ALA A 171 -9.02 -6.39 9.44
CA ALA A 171 -8.85 -5.75 10.74
C ALA A 171 -7.93 -4.51 10.67
N GLU A 172 -8.16 -3.65 9.67
CA GLU A 172 -7.34 -2.49 9.35
C GLU A 172 -7.99 -1.18 9.77
N TYR A 173 -7.25 -0.35 10.49
CA TYR A 173 -7.50 1.07 10.62
C TYR A 173 -6.56 1.84 9.69
N CYS A 174 -7.07 2.93 9.16
CA CYS A 174 -6.25 3.92 8.50
C CYS A 174 -5.88 5.02 9.49
N MET A 175 -4.68 5.57 9.33
CA MET A 175 -4.18 6.68 10.12
C MET A 175 -3.68 7.80 9.21
N ASP A 176 -4.03 9.05 9.53
CA ASP A 176 -3.36 10.24 9.00
C ASP A 176 -3.03 11.24 10.11
N PHE A 177 -2.19 12.22 9.77
CA PHE A 177 -1.95 13.39 10.59
C PHE A 177 -2.89 14.52 10.16
N VAL A 178 -3.41 15.26 11.13
CA VAL A 178 -4.25 16.43 10.87
C VAL A 178 -3.76 17.63 11.66
N VAL A 179 -3.98 18.83 11.13
CA VAL A 179 -3.86 20.07 11.93
C VAL A 179 -4.91 20.02 13.03
N THR A 180 -4.51 20.17 14.30
CA THR A 180 -5.40 19.98 15.44
C THR A 180 -6.59 20.93 15.43
N GLU A 181 -6.36 22.20 15.06
CA GLU A 181 -7.40 23.25 15.06
C GLU A 181 -8.43 23.04 13.95
N THR A 182 -7.99 22.68 12.74
CA THR A 182 -8.86 22.65 11.56
C THR A 182 -9.32 21.24 11.18
N GLY A 183 -8.66 20.20 11.69
CA GLY A 183 -8.88 18.81 11.26
C GLY A 183 -8.40 18.53 9.84
N GLN A 184 -7.70 19.47 9.19
CA GLN A 184 -7.23 19.33 7.83
C GLN A 184 -6.09 18.29 7.76
N PRO A 185 -6.18 17.28 6.88
CA PRO A 185 -5.13 16.28 6.74
C PRO A 185 -3.85 16.90 6.17
N VAL A 186 -2.72 16.43 6.69
CA VAL A 186 -1.38 16.85 6.28
C VAL A 186 -0.51 15.61 6.13
N ASN A 187 0.38 15.63 5.14
CA ASN A 187 1.44 14.62 5.05
C ASN A 187 2.36 14.78 6.25
N SER A 188 3.02 13.69 6.67
CA SER A 188 3.96 13.61 7.80
C SER A 188 4.76 14.90 7.92
N PRO A 189 4.37 15.84 8.81
CA PRO A 189 4.77 17.26 8.69
C PRO A 189 6.26 17.56 8.97
N PHE A 190 7.10 16.55 9.16
CA PHE A 190 8.41 16.61 9.79
C PHE A 190 9.10 15.23 9.72
N GLU A 191 10.31 15.13 10.26
CA GLU A 191 11.08 13.90 10.49
C GLU A 191 10.43 12.98 11.57
N PHE A 192 9.11 12.88 11.63
CA PHE A 192 8.47 11.90 12.50
C PHE A 192 8.66 10.51 11.94
N GLU A 193 8.99 9.58 12.82
CA GLU A 193 9.05 8.17 12.49
C GLU A 193 7.95 7.45 13.25
N LEU A 194 7.09 6.76 12.52
CA LEU A 194 6.09 5.88 13.12
C LEU A 194 6.64 4.45 13.16
N TRP A 195 6.61 3.82 14.32
CA TRP A 195 7.13 2.46 14.51
C TRP A 195 6.04 1.55 15.06
N ALA A 196 5.91 0.35 14.51
CA ALA A 196 5.24 -0.76 15.18
C ALA A 196 6.19 -1.32 16.24
N ILE A 197 5.68 -1.50 17.47
CA ILE A 197 6.42 -2.06 18.59
C ILE A 197 5.59 -3.15 19.30
N PRO A 198 6.21 -4.08 20.03
CA PRO A 198 5.50 -5.03 20.86
C PRO A 198 4.65 -4.32 21.92
N HIS A 199 3.52 -4.91 22.26
CA HIS A 199 2.69 -4.40 23.35
C HIS A 199 3.48 -4.50 24.67
N PRO A 200 3.50 -3.46 25.53
CA PRO A 200 4.30 -3.44 26.75
C PRO A 200 3.97 -4.58 27.72
N ASP A 201 2.71 -5.02 27.74
CA ASP A 201 2.25 -6.11 28.61
C ASP A 201 2.40 -7.51 27.96
N ALA A 202 2.79 -7.58 26.68
CA ALA A 202 2.91 -8.82 25.91
C ALA A 202 4.16 -8.82 25.02
N THR A 203 5.29 -8.33 25.56
CA THR A 203 6.55 -8.12 24.83
C THR A 203 7.13 -9.39 24.20
N HIS A 204 6.77 -10.56 24.71
CA HIS A 204 7.24 -11.87 24.23
C HIS A 204 6.38 -12.47 23.10
N LEU A 205 5.18 -11.93 22.84
CA LEU A 205 4.23 -12.50 21.86
C LEU A 205 4.31 -11.88 20.47
N THR A 206 4.92 -10.70 20.33
CA THR A 206 5.04 -10.00 19.05
C THR A 206 6.51 -9.72 18.72
N PRO A 207 7.16 -10.52 17.85
CA PRO A 207 8.58 -10.32 17.52
C PRO A 207 8.84 -9.14 16.57
N PHE A 208 7.80 -8.45 16.11
CA PHE A 208 7.93 -7.43 15.08
C PHE A 208 8.09 -6.03 15.69
N THR A 209 9.29 -5.48 15.55
CA THR A 209 9.53 -4.04 15.65
C THR A 209 9.97 -3.54 14.29
N GLY A 210 9.29 -2.53 13.75
CA GLY A 210 9.63 -2.00 12.43
C GLY A 210 9.06 -0.61 12.20
N GLN A 211 9.79 0.21 11.46
CA GLN A 211 9.28 1.50 11.01
C GLN A 211 8.15 1.26 10.02
N LEU A 212 7.00 1.89 10.26
CA LEU A 212 5.86 1.85 9.38
C LEU A 212 6.07 2.81 8.22
N MET A 213 5.70 2.36 7.02
CA MET A 213 5.66 3.18 5.83
C MET A 213 4.22 3.56 5.51
N SER A 214 4.04 4.72 4.90
CA SER A 214 2.75 5.09 4.34
C SER A 214 2.36 4.15 3.20
N ILE A 215 1.06 4.07 2.91
CA ILE A 215 0.50 3.30 1.79
C ILE A 215 1.15 3.76 0.49
N GLU A 216 1.30 5.07 0.30
CA GLU A 216 1.83 5.67 -0.91
C GLU A 216 3.27 5.22 -1.15
N ARG A 217 4.09 5.23 -0.08
CA ARG A 217 5.48 4.78 -0.15
C ARG A 217 5.60 3.29 -0.38
N ALA A 218 4.71 2.49 0.23
CA ALA A 218 4.64 1.06 -0.04
C ALA A 218 4.32 0.77 -1.52
N HIS A 219 3.58 1.66 -2.19
CA HIS A 219 3.30 1.63 -3.64
C HIS A 219 4.33 2.37 -4.50
N GLY A 220 5.52 2.65 -3.94
CA GLY A 220 6.65 3.23 -4.64
C GLY A 220 6.52 4.72 -4.96
N ILE A 221 5.58 5.45 -4.34
CA ILE A 221 5.49 6.91 -4.45
C ILE A 221 6.53 7.51 -3.51
N LYS A 222 7.41 8.37 -4.02
CA LYS A 222 8.39 9.07 -3.19
C LYS A 222 7.70 10.07 -2.28
N GLN A 223 8.28 10.37 -1.12
CA GLN A 223 7.67 11.26 -0.13
C GLN A 223 7.30 12.63 -0.72
N GLU A 224 8.18 13.20 -1.53
CA GLU A 224 8.00 14.49 -2.21
C GLU A 224 6.91 14.46 -3.29
N ASP A 225 6.55 13.28 -3.80
CA ASP A 225 5.53 13.09 -4.82
C ASP A 225 4.14 12.76 -4.22
N ILE A 226 4.05 12.58 -2.91
CA ILE A 226 2.78 12.37 -2.21
C ILE A 226 2.02 13.71 -2.20
N LEU A 227 0.80 13.68 -2.75
CA LEU A 227 -0.06 14.86 -2.76
C LEU A 227 -0.34 15.38 -1.33
N PRO A 228 -0.43 16.70 -1.11
CA PRO A 228 -0.67 17.25 0.23
C PRO A 228 -1.95 16.69 0.89
N GLY A 229 -1.81 16.15 2.10
CA GLY A 229 -2.91 15.59 2.90
C GLY A 229 -3.34 14.18 2.50
N GLU A 230 -2.63 13.55 1.56
CA GLU A 230 -2.98 12.20 1.08
C GLU A 230 -2.15 11.10 1.73
N GLU A 231 -1.07 11.42 2.47
CA GLU A 231 -0.26 10.40 3.14
C GLU A 231 -1.05 9.67 4.24
N LYS A 232 -1.10 8.34 4.16
CA LYS A 232 -1.87 7.50 5.09
C LYS A 232 -1.10 6.25 5.48
N PHE A 233 -1.38 5.74 6.67
CA PHE A 233 -0.79 4.49 7.18
C PHE A 233 -1.89 3.47 7.44
N ILE A 234 -1.58 2.18 7.21
CA ILE A 234 -2.45 1.07 7.59
C ILE A 234 -1.93 0.46 8.88
N LEU A 235 -2.79 0.43 9.88
CA LEU A 235 -2.53 -0.15 11.19
C LEU A 235 -3.54 -1.27 11.43
N ARG A 236 -3.14 -2.32 12.16
CA ARG A 236 -4.07 -3.41 12.52
C ARG A 236 -4.66 -3.21 13.91
N ASP A 237 -5.83 -3.81 14.13
CA ASP A 237 -6.45 -3.89 15.46
C ASP A 237 -5.42 -4.32 16.52
N GLY A 238 -5.37 -3.60 17.65
CA GLY A 238 -4.46 -3.87 18.76
C GLY A 238 -2.98 -3.55 18.51
N LEU A 239 -2.60 -3.08 17.30
CA LEU A 239 -1.21 -2.72 17.01
C LEU A 239 -0.76 -1.57 17.93
N THR A 240 0.36 -1.78 18.62
CA THR A 240 1.00 -0.74 19.43
C THR A 240 2.00 0.02 18.57
N CYS A 241 1.87 1.34 18.55
CA CYS A 241 2.71 2.23 17.78
C CYS A 241 3.54 3.16 18.69
N LEU A 242 4.73 3.50 18.23
CA LEU A 242 5.61 4.50 18.82
C LEU A 242 5.92 5.58 17.78
N LEU A 243 5.43 6.79 18.04
CA LEU A 243 5.75 7.98 17.24
C LEU A 243 7.00 8.66 17.81
N ARG A 244 8.11 8.60 17.08
CA ARG A 244 9.35 9.30 17.41
C ARG A 244 9.33 10.69 16.78
N ARG A 245 9.81 11.67 17.55
CA ARG A 245 9.72 13.09 17.22
C ARG A 245 11.04 13.77 17.58
N PRO A 246 11.70 14.48 16.65
CA PRO A 246 12.99 15.13 16.93
C PRO A 246 12.91 16.07 18.14
N GLY A 247 13.85 15.94 19.08
CA GLY A 247 13.95 16.80 20.27
C GLY A 247 12.78 16.70 21.26
N LYS A 248 11.86 15.75 21.10
CA LYS A 248 10.66 15.58 21.95
C LYS A 248 10.55 14.14 22.47
N LYS A 249 9.79 13.95 23.55
CA LYS A 249 9.50 12.61 24.06
C LYS A 249 8.67 11.80 23.03
N PRO A 250 9.01 10.51 22.79
CA PRO A 250 8.19 9.64 21.96
C PRO A 250 6.77 9.50 22.52
N VAL A 251 5.80 9.31 21.62
CA VAL A 251 4.39 9.10 21.99
C VAL A 251 4.02 7.67 21.63
N ARG A 252 3.47 6.94 22.61
CA ARG A 252 2.98 5.58 22.41
C ARG A 252 1.46 5.60 22.36
N PHE A 253 0.87 4.81 21.48
CA PHE A 253 -0.56 4.56 21.43
C PHE A 253 -0.85 3.15 20.92
N THR A 254 -2.05 2.64 21.21
CA THR A 254 -2.51 1.33 20.75
C THR A 254 -3.77 1.51 19.93
N VAL A 255 -3.81 0.88 18.76
CA VAL A 255 -4.99 0.91 17.87
C VAL A 255 -6.15 0.18 18.55
N PRO A 256 -7.37 0.74 18.56
CA PRO A 256 -8.52 0.07 19.17
C PRO A 256 -8.77 -1.32 18.56
N THR A 257 -9.09 -2.30 19.40
CA THR A 257 -9.54 -3.62 18.94
C THR A 257 -11.06 -3.61 18.81
N ARG A 258 -11.58 -4.05 17.66
CA ARG A 258 -13.03 -4.21 17.48
C ARG A 258 -13.50 -5.42 18.26
N ARG A 259 -14.68 -5.33 18.88
CA ARG A 259 -15.32 -6.50 19.47
C ARG A 259 -15.67 -7.48 18.35
N ARG A 260 -15.07 -8.67 18.37
CA ARG A 260 -15.56 -9.78 17.55
C ARG A 260 -16.84 -10.30 18.19
N THR A 261 -17.88 -10.49 17.39
CA THR A 261 -18.95 -11.41 17.76
C THR A 261 -18.30 -12.77 17.95
N GLU A 262 -18.52 -13.39 19.11
CA GLU A 262 -17.95 -14.70 19.43
C GLU A 262 -18.27 -15.67 18.29
N SER A 263 -17.23 -16.16 17.63
CA SER A 263 -17.41 -17.18 16.61
C SER A 263 -17.85 -18.45 17.33
N THR A 264 -19.01 -18.99 16.96
CA THR A 264 -19.46 -20.33 17.36
C THR A 264 -18.66 -21.40 16.62
N GLU A 265 -17.34 -21.28 16.62
CA GLU A 265 -16.48 -22.35 16.12
C GLU A 265 -16.58 -23.51 17.09
N ALA A 266 -16.95 -24.69 16.57
CA ALA A 266 -17.00 -25.93 17.33
C ALA A 266 -15.58 -26.47 17.54
N VAL A 267 -14.77 -25.72 18.31
CA VAL A 267 -13.41 -26.08 18.67
C VAL A 267 -13.30 -26.23 20.18
N ASP A 268 -12.60 -27.28 20.62
CA ASP A 268 -12.27 -27.44 22.03
C ASP A 268 -11.16 -26.44 22.39
N VAL A 269 -11.47 -25.50 23.29
CA VAL A 269 -10.52 -24.47 23.72
C VAL A 269 -9.84 -24.92 25.01
N LEU A 270 -8.55 -25.21 24.93
CA LEU A 270 -7.72 -25.41 26.12
C LEU A 270 -7.38 -24.05 26.74
N SER A 271 -7.73 -23.89 28.01
CA SER A 271 -7.44 -22.68 28.78
C SER A 271 -6.22 -22.90 29.67
N PHE A 272 -5.21 -22.05 29.53
CA PHE A 272 -4.05 -22.00 30.41
C PHE A 272 -4.12 -20.73 31.28
N PRO A 273 -3.49 -20.71 32.47
CA PRO A 273 -3.38 -19.49 33.26
C PRO A 273 -2.73 -18.35 32.45
N THR A 274 -3.35 -17.17 32.46
CA THR A 274 -2.88 -15.98 31.73
C THR A 274 -1.76 -15.22 32.45
N SER A 275 -1.58 -15.48 33.74
CA SER A 275 -0.48 -14.97 34.56
C SER A 275 -0.01 -16.06 35.52
N ILE A 276 1.29 -16.07 35.80
CA ILE A 276 1.91 -16.87 36.85
C ILE A 276 2.69 -15.85 37.70
N ASP A 277 2.38 -15.80 38.99
CA ASP A 277 3.17 -14.99 39.92
C ASP A 277 4.61 -15.55 39.98
N PRO A 278 5.64 -14.69 40.03
CA PRO A 278 7.04 -15.11 39.98
C PRO A 278 7.48 -15.95 41.18
#